data_AF-A0A379QB97-F1
#
_entry.id   AF-A0A379QB97-F1
#
_cell.length_a   1.000
_cell.length_b   1.000
_cell.length_c   1.000
_cell.angle_alpha   90.00
_cell.angle_beta   90.00
_cell.angle_gamma   90.00
#
_symmetry.space_group_name_H-M   'P 1'
#
loop_
_entity.id
_entity.type
_entity.pdbx_description
1 polymer ?
#
loop_
_entity_poly.entity_id
_entity_poly.type
_entity_poly.pdbx_seq_one_letter_code
_entity_poly.pdbx_strand_id
1 'polypeptide(L)'
;MNVTYLHDEDLDFLQHCSEEQLANFARLLTHNEKGKARLSSVLSHNELFKAMEGHPEQHRRNWRLIAGEFQHYGGDSIANKLRGHGKQYRAILLDVAKRLKLKADKSMSTFEIEQQLLEHFLRHTWQKMDAAHKQEFLQAVEAKVSELEDLLPLLMKDRRLAKGVSHLLSTQLTRILRTHAAMSILGHGLLRGAGLGGPVGAALNGVKAMSGSAYRVTIPAVLQIACLRRMMAAVQA
;
A
#
# COMPACT_ATOMS: atom_id res chain seq x y z
N MET A 1 20.21 0.19 -11.70
CA MET A 1 20.00 -0.28 -10.32
C MET A 1 19.19 -1.55 -10.42
N ASN A 2 19.63 -2.64 -9.79
CA ASN A 2 18.87 -3.89 -9.81
C ASN A 2 17.91 -3.90 -8.61
N VAL A 3 16.66 -4.26 -8.85
CA VAL A 3 15.70 -4.57 -7.81
C VAL A 3 16.00 -5.99 -7.33
N THR A 4 16.36 -6.12 -6.06
CA THR A 4 16.59 -7.43 -5.43
C THR A 4 15.45 -7.72 -4.46
N TYR A 5 14.72 -8.80 -4.69
CA TYR A 5 13.73 -9.29 -3.75
C TYR A 5 14.42 -9.87 -2.52
N LEU A 6 14.11 -9.34 -1.34
CA LEU A 6 14.40 -9.99 -0.07
C LEU A 6 13.28 -10.99 0.19
N HIS A 7 13.61 -12.28 0.31
CA HIS A 7 12.60 -13.29 0.62
C HIS A 7 11.81 -12.92 1.89
N ASP A 8 10.49 -13.04 1.78
CA ASP A 8 9.54 -12.51 2.75
C ASP A 8 8.26 -13.35 2.69
N GLU A 9 8.06 -14.20 3.70
CA GLU A 9 6.92 -15.12 3.79
C GLU A 9 5.58 -14.36 3.71
N ASP A 10 5.53 -13.13 4.25
CA ASP A 10 4.33 -12.30 4.19
C ASP A 10 3.98 -11.84 2.76
N LEU A 11 4.92 -11.91 1.79
CA LEU A 11 4.71 -11.52 0.40
C LEU A 11 4.65 -12.69 -0.58
N ASP A 12 4.98 -13.91 -0.16
CA ASP A 12 5.03 -15.06 -1.06
C ASP A 12 3.68 -15.40 -1.68
N PHE A 13 2.56 -15.03 -1.03
CA PHE A 13 1.23 -15.21 -1.59
C PHE A 13 1.02 -14.46 -2.92
N LEU A 14 1.83 -13.43 -3.23
CA LEU A 14 1.79 -12.68 -4.49
C LEU A 14 2.02 -13.57 -5.71
N GLN A 15 2.71 -14.71 -5.55
CA GLN A 15 2.90 -15.68 -6.64
C GLN A 15 1.58 -16.31 -7.12
N HIS A 16 0.53 -16.26 -6.29
CA HIS A 16 -0.80 -16.79 -6.58
C HIS A 16 -1.76 -15.73 -7.10
N CYS A 17 -1.37 -14.45 -7.11
CA CYS A 17 -2.17 -13.38 -7.67
C CYS A 17 -2.27 -13.48 -9.20
N SER A 18 -3.39 -13.02 -9.76
CA SER A 18 -3.59 -12.94 -11.20
C SER A 18 -2.67 -11.90 -11.83
N GLU A 19 -2.48 -12.01 -13.15
CA GLU A 19 -1.74 -11.01 -13.94
C GLU A 19 -2.31 -9.60 -13.72
N GLU A 20 -3.62 -9.45 -13.77
CA GLU A 20 -4.30 -8.16 -13.58
C GLU A 20 -4.05 -7.56 -12.19
N GLN A 21 -4.10 -8.39 -11.14
CA GLN A 21 -3.84 -7.96 -9.77
C GLN A 21 -2.41 -7.46 -9.61
N LEU A 22 -1.44 -8.21 -10.15
CA LEU A 22 -0.02 -7.83 -10.10
C LEU A 22 0.29 -6.63 -11.00
N ALA A 23 -0.39 -6.49 -12.14
CA ALA A 23 -0.27 -5.33 -13.02
C ALA A 23 -0.77 -4.05 -12.33
N ASN A 24 -1.93 -4.12 -11.66
CA ASN A 24 -2.46 -3.00 -10.88
C ASN A 24 -1.52 -2.62 -9.73
N PHE A 25 -0.96 -3.62 -9.04
CA PHE A 25 0.01 -3.38 -7.98
C PHE A 25 1.32 -2.80 -8.50
N ALA A 26 1.89 -3.32 -9.58
CA ALA A 26 3.08 -2.77 -10.22
C ALA A 26 2.83 -1.34 -10.72
N ARG A 27 1.66 -1.05 -11.29
CA ARG A 27 1.29 0.30 -11.74
C ARG A 27 1.24 1.29 -10.57
N LEU A 28 0.72 0.88 -9.42
CA LEU A 28 0.71 1.71 -8.21
C LEU A 28 2.13 2.11 -7.77
N LEU A 29 3.07 1.17 -7.83
CA LEU A 29 4.47 1.37 -7.48
C LEU A 29 5.22 2.21 -8.51
N THR A 30 4.92 2.04 -9.80
CA THR A 30 5.72 2.60 -10.90
C THR A 30 5.15 3.90 -11.46
N HIS A 31 3.86 4.18 -11.29
CA HIS A 31 3.18 5.35 -11.87
C HIS A 31 2.50 6.20 -10.79
N ASN A 32 2.40 7.49 -11.06
CA ASN A 32 1.61 8.40 -10.26
C ASN A 32 0.15 8.48 -10.74
N GLU A 33 -0.67 9.24 -10.01
CA GLU A 33 -2.10 9.43 -10.25
C GLU A 33 -2.44 10.11 -11.59
N LYS A 34 -1.44 10.68 -12.28
CA LYS A 34 -1.57 11.27 -13.63
C LYS A 34 -1.12 10.28 -14.72
N GLY A 35 -0.82 9.04 -14.35
CA GLY A 35 -0.29 8.03 -15.26
C GLY A 35 1.16 8.29 -15.69
N LYS A 36 1.89 9.22 -15.05
CA LYS A 36 3.31 9.44 -15.35
C LYS A 36 4.16 8.47 -14.55
N ALA A 37 5.19 7.92 -15.20
CA ALA A 37 6.20 7.09 -14.54
C ALA A 37 6.85 7.86 -13.38
N ARG A 38 7.07 7.17 -12.26
CA ARG A 38 7.78 7.71 -11.09
C ARG A 38 9.26 7.58 -11.35
N LEU A 39 9.99 8.70 -11.23
CA LEU A 39 11.45 8.72 -11.36
C LEU A 39 12.16 7.87 -10.30
N SER A 40 11.49 7.60 -9.17
CA SER A 40 11.99 6.73 -8.11
C SER A 40 11.77 5.24 -8.37
N SER A 41 11.06 4.89 -9.43
CA SER A 41 10.77 3.49 -9.77
C SER A 41 12.02 2.81 -10.30
N VAL A 42 12.51 1.78 -9.60
CA VAL A 42 13.67 1.01 -10.08
C VAL A 42 13.21 -0.10 -11.02
N LEU A 43 12.03 -0.67 -10.77
CA LEU A 43 11.38 -1.68 -11.61
C LEU A 43 11.19 -1.22 -13.06
N SER A 44 10.84 0.04 -13.28
CA SER A 44 10.65 0.61 -14.63
C SER A 44 11.94 0.65 -15.46
N HIS A 45 13.10 0.52 -14.82
CA HIS A 45 14.42 0.47 -15.45
C HIS A 45 15.07 -0.91 -15.37
N ASN A 46 14.33 -1.94 -14.93
CA ASN A 46 14.84 -3.29 -14.82
C ASN A 46 14.76 -4.02 -16.17
N GLU A 47 15.91 -4.49 -16.67
CA GLU A 47 16.00 -5.13 -17.99
C GLU A 47 15.18 -6.42 -18.10
N LEU A 48 15.10 -7.25 -17.04
CA LEU A 48 14.29 -8.48 -17.05
C LEU A 48 12.79 -8.16 -17.11
N PHE A 49 12.35 -7.12 -16.38
CA PHE A 49 10.97 -6.69 -16.40
C PHE A 49 10.59 -6.08 -17.75
N LYS A 50 11.49 -5.29 -18.36
CA LYS A 50 11.30 -4.69 -19.68
C LYS A 50 11.33 -5.71 -20.82
N ALA A 51 12.16 -6.76 -20.72
CA ALA A 51 12.21 -7.82 -21.72
C ALA A 51 10.88 -8.58 -21.88
N MET A 52 10.00 -8.49 -20.88
CA MET A 52 8.67 -9.10 -20.87
C MET A 52 7.55 -8.12 -21.22
N GLU A 53 7.87 -6.89 -21.64
CA GLU A 53 6.87 -5.88 -21.98
C GLU A 53 5.94 -6.35 -23.11
N GLY A 54 4.63 -6.32 -22.87
CA GLY A 54 3.61 -6.82 -23.80
C GLY A 54 3.32 -8.32 -23.70
N HIS A 55 4.05 -9.08 -22.87
CA HIS A 55 3.75 -10.48 -22.62
C HIS A 55 2.51 -10.64 -21.72
N PRO A 56 1.57 -11.59 -22.00
CA PRO A 56 0.35 -11.78 -21.22
C PRO A 56 0.55 -12.28 -19.77
N GLU A 57 1.78 -12.53 -19.36
CA GLU A 57 2.16 -13.01 -18.02
C GLU A 57 3.34 -12.22 -17.46
N GLN A 58 3.56 -11.00 -17.95
CA GLN A 58 4.68 -10.15 -17.58
C GLN A 58 4.79 -9.99 -16.06
N HIS A 59 3.68 -9.71 -15.38
CA HIS A 59 3.67 -9.41 -13.95
C HIS A 59 3.73 -10.67 -13.10
N ARG A 60 3.00 -11.72 -13.48
CA ARG A 60 2.99 -13.00 -12.79
C ARG A 60 4.35 -13.67 -12.78
N ARG A 61 5.07 -13.65 -13.91
CA ARG A 61 6.43 -14.20 -13.99
C ARG A 61 7.46 -13.35 -13.23
N ASN A 62 7.17 -12.08 -13.02
CA ASN A 62 8.05 -11.12 -12.37
C ASN A 62 7.56 -10.65 -10.98
N TRP A 63 6.70 -11.41 -10.31
CA TRP A 63 6.11 -11.01 -9.02
C TRP A 63 7.18 -10.65 -7.97
N ARG A 64 8.34 -11.34 -7.98
CA ARG A 64 9.48 -11.05 -7.10
C ARG A 64 10.08 -9.68 -7.36
N LEU A 65 10.19 -9.26 -8.64
CA LEU A 65 10.67 -7.92 -8.98
C LEU A 65 9.67 -6.85 -8.50
N ILE A 66 8.37 -7.11 -8.62
CA ILE A 66 7.31 -6.23 -8.10
C ILE A 66 7.38 -6.13 -6.56
N ALA A 67 7.54 -7.26 -5.87
CA ALA A 67 7.72 -7.29 -4.43
C ALA A 67 9.00 -6.56 -3.98
N GLY A 68 10.12 -6.78 -4.66
CA GLY A 68 11.38 -6.09 -4.39
C GLY A 68 11.28 -4.56 -4.57
N GLU A 69 10.53 -4.09 -5.58
CA GLU A 69 10.26 -2.67 -5.78
C GLU A 69 9.52 -2.07 -4.58
N PHE A 70 8.47 -2.75 -4.12
CA PHE A 70 7.74 -2.36 -2.92
C PHE A 70 8.65 -2.33 -1.68
N GLN A 71 9.48 -3.36 -1.48
CA GLN A 71 10.43 -3.42 -0.37
C GLN A 71 11.44 -2.27 -0.43
N HIS A 72 11.87 -1.85 -1.63
CA HIS A 72 12.73 -0.69 -1.81
C HIS A 72 12.03 0.61 -1.41
N TYR A 73 10.76 0.80 -1.78
CA TYR A 73 9.98 1.96 -1.32
C TYR A 73 9.85 2.03 0.20
N GLY A 74 9.80 0.87 0.87
CA GLY A 74 9.73 0.73 2.32
C GLY A 74 11.00 1.06 3.10
N GLY A 75 12.16 1.09 2.43
CA GLY A 75 13.45 1.35 3.04
C GLY A 75 13.98 2.75 2.77
N ASP A 76 14.99 3.16 3.54
CA ASP A 76 15.77 4.37 3.24
C ASP A 76 16.62 4.10 2.00
N SER A 77 16.49 4.93 0.97
CA SER A 77 17.21 4.79 -0.30
C SER A 77 18.73 4.66 -0.11
N ILE A 78 19.31 5.31 0.91
CA ILE A 78 20.74 5.21 1.23
C ILE A 78 21.05 3.85 1.89
N ALA A 79 20.21 3.42 2.83
CA ALA A 79 20.41 2.15 3.52
C ALA A 79 20.15 0.94 2.61
N ASN A 80 19.22 1.05 1.68
CA ASN A 80 18.95 0.03 0.66
C ASN A 80 20.11 -0.11 -0.32
N LYS A 81 20.77 1.00 -0.67
CA LYS A 81 21.96 0.98 -1.53
C LYS A 81 23.14 0.27 -0.86
N LEU A 82 23.25 0.37 0.47
CA LEU A 82 24.29 -0.32 1.25
C LEU A 82 23.96 -1.80 1.51
N ARG A 83 22.69 -2.13 1.79
CA ARG A 83 22.24 -3.51 2.06
C ARG A 83 21.97 -4.34 0.80
N GLY A 84 21.80 -3.70 -0.35
CA GLY A 84 21.51 -4.36 -1.63
C GLY A 84 20.06 -4.84 -1.80
N HIS A 85 19.21 -4.67 -0.79
CA HIS A 85 17.81 -5.06 -0.79
C HIS A 85 16.93 -4.08 0.00
N GLY A 86 15.62 -4.20 -0.15
CA GLY A 86 14.63 -3.41 0.58
C GLY A 86 14.34 -3.90 1.99
N LYS A 87 13.25 -3.42 2.60
CA LYS A 87 12.79 -3.79 3.94
C LYS A 87 11.71 -4.89 3.87
N GLN A 88 11.66 -5.80 4.84
CA GLN A 88 10.56 -6.78 4.95
C GLN A 88 9.20 -6.08 5.11
N TYR A 89 8.16 -6.67 4.53
CA TYR A 89 6.78 -6.19 4.52
C TYR A 89 6.27 -5.90 5.91
N ARG A 90 6.44 -6.83 6.86
CA ARG A 90 6.03 -6.62 8.26
C ARG A 90 6.60 -5.34 8.85
N ALA A 91 7.85 -5.03 8.56
CA ALA A 91 8.49 -3.83 9.08
C ALA A 91 8.05 -2.56 8.35
N ILE A 92 7.63 -2.65 7.08
CA ILE A 92 7.01 -1.54 6.34
C ILE A 92 5.59 -1.30 6.86
N LEU A 93 4.83 -2.37 7.10
CA LEU A 93 3.49 -2.34 7.66
C LEU A 93 3.48 -1.69 9.05
N LEU A 94 4.44 -2.03 9.92
CA LEU A 94 4.60 -1.38 11.23
C LEU A 94 4.93 0.11 11.11
N ASP A 95 5.77 0.52 10.16
CA ASP A 95 6.07 1.94 9.93
C ASP A 95 4.82 2.69 9.45
N VAL A 96 4.05 2.08 8.54
CA VAL A 96 2.76 2.62 8.06
C VAL A 96 1.75 2.72 9.21
N ALA A 97 1.62 1.67 10.03
CA ALA A 97 0.72 1.65 11.18
C ALA A 97 1.08 2.74 12.20
N LYS A 98 2.38 2.89 12.52
CA LYS A 98 2.89 3.95 13.39
C LYS A 98 2.62 5.33 12.80
N ARG A 99 2.80 5.50 11.49
CA ARG A 99 2.54 6.75 10.77
C ARG A 99 1.07 7.15 10.84
N LEU A 100 0.17 6.18 10.77
CA LEU A 100 -1.28 6.35 10.87
C LEU A 100 -1.79 6.34 12.33
N LYS A 101 -0.88 6.27 13.31
CA LYS A 101 -1.20 6.21 14.76
C LYS A 101 -2.14 5.06 15.12
N LEU A 102 -2.04 3.94 14.40
CA LEU A 102 -2.76 2.72 14.75
C LEU A 102 -2.17 2.11 16.01
N LYS A 103 -3.01 1.44 16.81
CA LYS A 103 -2.60 0.71 18.02
C LYS A 103 -2.02 -0.67 17.64
N ALA A 104 -1.08 -0.68 16.70
CA ALA A 104 -0.39 -1.89 16.28
C ALA A 104 0.78 -2.19 17.23
N ASP A 105 0.71 -3.33 17.91
CA ASP A 105 1.80 -3.84 18.72
C ASP A 105 2.73 -4.76 17.90
N LYS A 106 4.01 -4.88 18.29
CA LYS A 106 4.97 -5.78 17.62
C LYS A 106 4.64 -7.27 17.81
N SER A 107 3.86 -7.62 18.83
CA SER A 107 3.35 -8.96 19.12
C SER A 107 2.19 -9.39 18.22
N MET A 108 1.50 -8.43 17.59
CA MET A 108 0.37 -8.73 16.69
C MET A 108 0.84 -9.40 15.40
N SER A 109 0.08 -10.35 14.90
CA SER A 109 0.34 -10.96 13.59
C SER A 109 0.25 -9.92 12.46
N THR A 110 0.89 -10.20 11.33
CA THR A 110 0.83 -9.34 10.14
C THR A 110 -0.62 -9.15 9.68
N PHE A 111 -1.42 -10.21 9.71
CA PHE A 111 -2.83 -10.19 9.36
C PHE A 111 -3.68 -9.28 10.27
N GLU A 112 -3.45 -9.29 11.58
CA GLU A 112 -4.19 -8.42 12.52
C GLU A 112 -3.85 -6.94 12.34
N ILE A 113 -2.59 -6.61 12.06
CA ILE A 113 -2.18 -5.22 11.80
C ILE A 113 -2.81 -4.71 10.49
N GLU A 114 -2.86 -5.55 9.46
CA GLU A 114 -3.56 -5.24 8.22
C GLU A 114 -5.06 -5.05 8.40
N GLN A 115 -5.67 -5.86 9.26
CA GLN A 115 -7.08 -5.69 9.60
C GLN A 115 -7.34 -4.31 10.20
N GLN A 116 -6.55 -3.92 11.22
CA GLN A 116 -6.68 -2.57 11.81
C GLN A 116 -6.45 -1.46 10.77
N LEU A 117 -5.49 -1.65 9.87
CA LEU A 117 -5.20 -0.70 8.80
C LEU A 117 -6.39 -0.52 7.85
N LEU A 118 -6.98 -1.63 7.39
CA LEU A 118 -8.14 -1.62 6.49
C LEU A 118 -9.38 -1.03 7.17
N GLU A 119 -9.65 -1.40 8.43
CA GLU A 119 -10.76 -0.83 9.20
C GLU A 119 -10.59 0.68 9.40
N HIS A 120 -9.39 1.13 9.78
CA HIS A 120 -9.10 2.56 9.93
C HIS A 120 -9.29 3.32 8.62
N PHE A 121 -8.76 2.77 7.52
CA PHE A 121 -8.92 3.36 6.20
C PHE A 121 -10.40 3.45 5.80
N LEU A 122 -11.16 2.36 5.94
CA LEU A 122 -12.59 2.33 5.61
C LEU A 122 -13.38 3.34 6.43
N ARG A 123 -13.21 3.38 7.76
CA ARG A 123 -13.88 4.37 8.64
C ARG A 123 -13.61 5.80 8.20
N HIS A 124 -12.35 6.12 7.93
CA HIS A 124 -11.98 7.47 7.51
C HIS A 124 -12.49 7.82 6.10
N THR A 125 -12.46 6.87 5.16
CA THR A 125 -12.99 7.11 3.81
C THR A 125 -14.51 7.21 3.80
N TRP A 126 -15.21 6.38 4.58
CA TRP A 126 -16.66 6.38 4.70
C TRP A 126 -17.22 7.70 5.22
N GLN A 127 -16.54 8.33 6.17
CA GLN A 127 -16.91 9.66 6.68
C GLN A 127 -16.81 10.76 5.61
N LYS A 128 -15.95 10.58 4.61
CA LYS A 128 -15.72 11.55 3.52
C LYS A 128 -16.54 11.27 2.26
N MET A 129 -17.21 10.13 2.18
CA MET A 129 -18.06 9.76 1.05
C MET A 129 -19.45 10.39 1.17
N ASP A 130 -19.96 10.93 0.06
CA ASP A 130 -21.37 11.27 -0.06
C ASP A 130 -22.24 9.99 -0.22
N ALA A 131 -23.56 10.18 -0.22
CA ALA A 131 -24.52 9.08 -0.32
C ALA A 131 -24.35 8.24 -1.60
N ALA A 132 -24.03 8.88 -2.74
CA ALA A 132 -23.85 8.18 -4.01
C ALA A 132 -22.62 7.26 -3.98
N HIS A 133 -21.48 7.75 -3.47
CA HIS A 133 -20.28 6.93 -3.35
C HIS A 133 -20.41 5.84 -2.29
N LYS A 134 -21.14 6.09 -1.20
CA LYS A 134 -21.47 5.04 -0.22
C LYS A 134 -22.31 3.95 -0.86
N GLN A 135 -23.31 4.32 -1.66
CA GLN A 135 -24.16 3.36 -2.36
C GLN A 135 -23.37 2.55 -3.40
N GLU A 136 -22.49 3.19 -4.17
CA GLU A 136 -21.59 2.51 -5.11
C GLU A 136 -20.70 1.51 -4.39
N PHE A 137 -20.14 1.87 -3.23
CA PHE A 137 -19.36 0.94 -2.41
C PHE A 137 -20.20 -0.25 -1.95
N LEU A 138 -21.38 0.01 -1.37
CA LEU A 138 -22.28 -1.04 -0.87
C LEU A 138 -22.70 -2.00 -2.00
N GLN A 139 -22.92 -1.50 -3.21
CA GLN A 139 -23.19 -2.33 -4.39
C GLN A 139 -21.97 -3.18 -4.77
N ALA A 140 -20.77 -2.59 -4.78
CA ALA A 140 -19.53 -3.30 -5.12
C ALA A 140 -19.18 -4.41 -4.12
N VAL A 141 -19.53 -4.24 -2.83
CA VAL A 141 -19.40 -5.30 -1.82
C VAL A 141 -20.66 -6.18 -1.70
N GLU A 142 -21.69 -5.92 -2.50
CA GLU A 142 -23.01 -6.57 -2.41
C GLU A 142 -23.55 -6.62 -0.95
N ALA A 143 -23.38 -5.53 -0.22
CA ALA A 143 -23.78 -5.43 1.19
C ALA A 143 -25.27 -5.20 1.33
N LYS A 144 -25.88 -5.93 2.26
CA LYS A 144 -27.29 -5.76 2.65
C LYS A 144 -27.47 -4.76 3.80
N VAL A 145 -26.37 -4.35 4.43
CA VAL A 145 -26.34 -3.45 5.59
C VAL A 145 -25.69 -2.14 5.17
N SER A 146 -26.33 -1.02 5.52
CA SER A 146 -25.88 0.33 5.19
C SER A 146 -24.98 0.96 6.26
N GLU A 147 -25.04 0.46 7.50
CA GLU A 147 -24.21 0.93 8.59
C GLU A 147 -22.80 0.32 8.53
N LEU A 148 -21.78 1.18 8.61
CA LEU A 148 -20.39 0.74 8.46
C LEU A 148 -19.94 -0.19 9.58
N GLU A 149 -20.35 0.08 10.82
CA GLU A 149 -19.91 -0.69 11.99
C GLU A 149 -20.38 -2.14 11.94
N ASP A 150 -21.58 -2.37 11.43
CA ASP A 150 -22.14 -3.70 11.23
C ASP A 150 -21.55 -4.38 9.98
N LEU A 151 -21.16 -3.58 8.98
CA LEU A 151 -20.58 -4.04 7.74
C LEU A 151 -19.11 -4.48 7.92
N LEU A 152 -18.32 -3.79 8.75
CA LEU A 152 -16.88 -4.05 8.91
C LEU A 152 -16.57 -5.50 9.30
N PRO A 153 -17.21 -6.12 10.33
CA PRO A 153 -16.95 -7.51 10.68
C PRO A 153 -17.29 -8.50 9.56
N LEU A 154 -18.34 -8.21 8.79
CA LEU A 154 -18.75 -9.03 7.64
C LEU A 154 -17.73 -8.93 6.52
N LEU A 155 -17.30 -7.71 6.21
CA LEU A 155 -16.28 -7.44 5.22
C LEU A 155 -14.94 -8.08 5.60
N MET A 156 -14.51 -8.00 6.86
CA MET A 156 -13.25 -8.61 7.30
C MET A 156 -13.27 -10.14 7.23
N LYS A 157 -14.42 -10.77 7.00
CA LYS A 157 -14.53 -12.23 6.80
C LYS A 157 -14.84 -12.61 5.35
N ASP A 158 -15.26 -11.67 4.52
CA ASP A 158 -15.77 -11.93 3.17
C ASP A 158 -14.78 -11.47 2.09
N ARG A 159 -14.61 -12.29 1.06
CA ARG A 159 -13.89 -11.96 -0.19
C ARG A 159 -14.41 -10.68 -0.86
N ARG A 160 -15.68 -10.33 -0.65
CA ARG A 160 -16.34 -9.15 -1.24
C ARG A 160 -15.71 -7.84 -0.77
N LEU A 161 -15.12 -7.81 0.44
CA LEU A 161 -14.35 -6.66 0.92
C LEU A 161 -13.22 -6.31 -0.02
N ALA A 162 -12.47 -7.30 -0.50
CA ALA A 162 -11.35 -7.02 -1.36
C ALA A 162 -11.79 -6.54 -2.75
N LYS A 163 -12.95 -6.99 -3.24
CA LYS A 163 -13.56 -6.42 -4.47
C LYS A 163 -13.99 -4.97 -4.25
N GLY A 164 -14.74 -4.69 -3.18
CA GLY A 164 -15.19 -3.33 -2.89
C GLY A 164 -14.04 -2.38 -2.57
N VAL A 165 -13.07 -2.80 -1.77
CA VAL A 165 -11.87 -2.00 -1.50
C VAL A 165 -11.03 -1.87 -2.77
N SER A 166 -10.85 -2.90 -3.60
CA SER A 166 -10.17 -2.72 -4.90
C SER A 166 -10.92 -1.73 -5.79
N HIS A 167 -12.25 -1.71 -5.76
CA HIS A 167 -13.07 -0.73 -6.48
C HIS A 167 -12.91 0.68 -5.91
N LEU A 168 -12.89 0.84 -4.59
CA LEU A 168 -12.50 2.11 -3.95
C LEU A 168 -11.05 2.48 -4.27
N LEU A 169 -10.14 1.52 -4.31
CA LEU A 169 -8.74 1.76 -4.61
C LEU A 169 -8.50 2.00 -6.12
N SER A 170 -9.47 1.76 -7.00
CA SER A 170 -9.36 2.10 -8.43
C SER A 170 -10.07 3.42 -8.73
N THR A 171 -11.29 3.60 -8.23
CA THR A 171 -12.12 4.81 -8.43
C THR A 171 -11.76 5.95 -7.47
N GLN A 172 -11.56 5.64 -6.18
CA GLN A 172 -11.33 6.61 -5.11
C GLN A 172 -9.86 6.80 -4.74
N LEU A 173 -8.95 5.85 -4.99
CA LEU A 173 -7.51 6.05 -4.73
C LEU A 173 -7.00 7.28 -5.46
N THR A 174 -7.47 7.48 -6.69
CA THR A 174 -7.10 8.63 -7.49
C THR A 174 -7.80 9.93 -7.06
N ARG A 175 -8.73 9.93 -6.09
CA ARG A 175 -9.45 11.14 -5.63
C ARG A 175 -9.23 11.45 -4.15
N ILE A 176 -9.27 10.42 -3.30
CA ILE A 176 -8.97 10.46 -1.86
C ILE A 176 -7.47 10.65 -1.62
N LEU A 177 -6.57 10.10 -2.46
CA LEU A 177 -5.14 10.43 -2.40
C LEU A 177 -4.81 11.78 -3.07
N ARG A 178 -5.57 12.19 -4.11
CA ARG A 178 -5.42 13.51 -4.77
C ARG A 178 -5.74 14.67 -3.83
N THR A 179 -6.69 14.49 -2.93
CA THR A 179 -6.95 15.50 -1.91
C THR A 179 -5.84 15.39 -0.86
N HIS A 180 -5.00 16.43 -0.81
CA HIS A 180 -4.08 16.76 0.28
C HIS A 180 -4.64 16.59 1.72
N ALA A 181 -5.93 16.25 1.88
CA ALA A 181 -6.66 15.98 3.10
C ALA A 181 -6.64 14.50 3.58
N ALA A 182 -6.25 13.49 2.81
CA ALA A 182 -5.85 12.19 3.42
C ALA A 182 -4.46 12.30 4.06
N MET A 183 -3.65 13.21 3.51
CA MET A 183 -2.42 13.72 4.09
C MET A 183 -2.69 14.83 5.13
N SER A 184 -3.92 15.08 5.60
CA SER A 184 -4.15 15.93 6.79
C SER A 184 -4.35 15.11 8.08
N ILE A 185 -4.20 13.78 8.00
CA ILE A 185 -3.81 12.95 9.16
C ILE A 185 -2.33 13.24 9.52
N LEU A 186 -1.61 13.95 8.65
CA LEU A 186 -0.31 14.56 8.94
C LEU A 186 -0.52 15.73 9.88
N GLY A 187 -0.13 15.54 11.14
CA GLY A 187 -0.36 16.50 12.20
C GLY A 187 0.13 17.92 11.90
N HIS A 188 -0.43 18.84 12.67
CA HIS A 188 0.12 20.15 13.03
C HIS A 188 1.55 20.07 13.61
N GLY A 189 2.53 19.58 12.85
CA GLY A 189 3.85 19.29 13.42
C GLY A 189 5.01 19.14 12.45
N LEU A 190 4.89 19.45 11.17
CA LEU A 190 6.09 19.76 10.39
C LEU A 190 5.79 20.83 9.34
N LEU A 191 6.11 22.04 9.78
CA LEU A 191 6.27 23.28 9.06
C LEU A 191 6.67 23.09 7.59
N ARG A 192 6.09 23.96 6.77
CA ARG A 192 6.59 24.39 5.46
C ARG A 192 8.12 24.28 5.39
N GLY A 193 8.62 23.31 4.64
CA GLY A 193 10.03 23.23 4.25
C GLY A 193 10.24 23.79 2.84
N ALA A 194 9.70 24.98 2.56
CA ALA A 194 10.19 25.80 1.46
C ALA A 194 11.32 26.66 2.04
N GLY A 195 12.54 26.12 2.03
CA GLY A 195 13.77 26.84 2.35
C GLY A 195 14.07 27.02 3.85
N LEU A 196 15.36 26.88 4.17
CA LEU A 196 16.08 27.28 5.40
C LEU A 196 15.96 26.33 6.62
N GLY A 197 17.08 25.71 7.03
CA GLY A 197 17.17 25.20 8.41
C GLY A 197 18.15 24.10 8.85
N GLY A 198 19.17 23.71 8.09
CA GLY A 198 20.41 23.10 8.64
C GLY A 198 20.41 21.63 9.15
N PRO A 199 21.61 21.09 9.51
CA PRO A 199 21.90 19.65 9.61
C PRO A 199 21.55 18.95 10.95
N VAL A 200 20.87 19.60 11.89
CA VAL A 200 20.88 19.16 13.31
C VAL A 200 19.53 18.60 13.82
N GLY A 201 18.46 18.61 13.01
CA GLY A 201 17.11 18.20 13.46
C GLY A 201 16.78 16.71 13.42
N ALA A 202 17.69 15.81 13.05
CA ALA A 202 17.37 14.43 12.67
C ALA A 202 17.55 13.36 13.76
N ALA A 203 17.68 13.75 15.03
CA ALA A 203 17.84 12.80 16.12
C ALA A 203 16.75 13.04 17.16
N LEU A 204 15.75 12.17 17.20
CA LEU A 204 15.08 11.69 18.41
C LEU A 204 14.04 10.62 18.00
N ASN A 205 14.21 9.42 18.54
CA ASN A 205 13.55 8.13 18.26
C ASN A 205 14.21 7.32 17.13
N GLY A 206 14.96 6.28 17.52
CA GLY A 206 15.69 5.33 16.66
C GLY A 206 14.84 4.43 15.74
N VAL A 207 13.66 4.89 15.33
CA VAL A 207 12.90 4.33 14.21
C VAL A 207 13.04 5.33 13.07
N LYS A 208 13.94 5.04 12.11
CA LYS A 208 14.05 5.84 10.88
C LYS A 208 12.71 5.82 10.15
N ALA A 209 11.93 6.89 10.31
CA ALA A 209 10.66 7.03 9.63
C ALA A 209 10.89 7.27 8.13
N MET A 210 10.08 6.65 7.28
CA MET A 210 10.16 6.85 5.83
C MET A 210 9.92 8.32 5.47
N SER A 211 10.46 8.77 4.34
CA SER A 211 10.22 10.15 3.87
C SER A 211 8.74 10.36 3.52
N GLY A 212 8.26 11.61 3.62
CA GLY A 212 6.88 11.96 3.24
C GLY A 212 6.52 11.64 1.79
N SER A 213 7.51 11.51 0.90
CA SER A 213 7.34 11.07 -0.49
C SER A 213 7.14 9.55 -0.60
N ALA A 214 7.90 8.77 0.18
CA ALA A 214 7.81 7.31 0.20
C ALA A 214 6.44 6.83 0.73
N TYR A 215 5.89 7.50 1.75
CA TYR A 215 4.55 7.18 2.28
C TYR A 215 3.41 7.35 1.27
N ARG A 216 3.58 8.19 0.23
CA ARG A 216 2.58 8.35 -0.85
C ARG A 216 2.49 7.10 -1.74
N VAL A 217 3.47 6.22 -1.67
CA VAL A 217 3.50 4.94 -2.39
C VAL A 217 3.22 3.80 -1.42
N THR A 218 3.86 3.78 -0.25
CA THR A 218 3.77 2.63 0.65
C THR A 218 2.45 2.50 1.38
N ILE A 219 1.77 3.60 1.74
CA ILE A 219 0.43 3.48 2.37
C ILE A 219 -0.57 2.82 1.39
N PRO A 220 -0.73 3.33 0.15
CA PRO A 220 -1.54 2.65 -0.86
C PRO A 220 -1.10 1.21 -1.14
N ALA A 221 0.21 0.97 -1.22
CA ALA A 221 0.74 -0.35 -1.54
C ALA A 221 0.46 -1.38 -0.43
N VAL A 222 0.61 -0.99 0.83
CA VAL A 222 0.29 -1.86 1.98
C VAL A 222 -1.20 -2.16 2.04
N LEU A 223 -2.08 -1.18 1.77
CA LEU A 223 -3.52 -1.40 1.64
C LEU A 223 -3.84 -2.40 0.52
N GLN A 224 -3.23 -2.23 -0.66
CA GLN A 224 -3.42 -3.15 -1.78
C GLN A 224 -2.96 -4.57 -1.43
N ILE A 225 -1.80 -4.73 -0.79
CA ILE A 225 -1.29 -6.03 -0.33
C ILE A 225 -2.27 -6.67 0.67
N ALA A 226 -2.76 -5.91 1.65
CA ALA A 226 -3.73 -6.41 2.63
C ALA A 226 -5.03 -6.91 1.97
N CYS A 227 -5.52 -6.20 0.95
CA CYS A 227 -6.68 -6.62 0.16
C CYS A 227 -6.40 -7.89 -0.65
N LEU A 228 -5.27 -7.94 -1.37
CA LEU A 228 -4.89 -9.11 -2.17
C LEU A 228 -4.73 -10.36 -1.30
N ARG A 229 -4.12 -10.23 -0.11
CA ARG A 229 -3.96 -11.35 0.83
C ARG A 229 -5.30 -11.91 1.27
N ARG A 230 -6.28 -11.04 1.56
CA ARG A 230 -7.65 -11.46 1.90
C ARG A 230 -8.36 -12.15 0.73
N MET A 231 -8.13 -11.70 -0.52
CA MET A 231 -8.65 -12.41 -1.69
C MET A 231 -8.10 -13.83 -1.78
N MET A 232 -6.80 -14.00 -1.57
CA MET A 232 -6.14 -15.31 -1.71
C MET A 232 -6.49 -16.25 -0.56
N ALA A 233 -6.53 -15.76 0.68
CA ALA A 233 -6.94 -16.55 1.85
C ALA A 233 -8.37 -17.10 1.70
N ALA A 234 -9.28 -16.34 1.08
CA ALA A 234 -10.66 -16.77 0.83
C ALA A 234 -10.84 -17.69 -0.39
N VAL A 235 -9.80 -17.86 -1.23
CA VAL A 235 -9.80 -18.83 -2.34
C VAL A 235 -9.32 -20.20 -1.87
N GLN A 236 -8.58 -20.26 -0.76
CA GLN A 236 -8.02 -21.47 -0.18
C GLN A 236 -8.87 -22.07 0.97
N ALA A 237 -9.94 -21.39 1.37
CA ALA A 237 -10.91 -21.81 2.39
C ALA A 237 -12.21 -22.31 1.75
#